data_AF-A0A2K8JSI6-F1
#
_entry.id   AF-A0A2K8JSI6-F1
#
_cell.length_a   1.000
_cell.length_b   1.000
_cell.length_c   1.000
_cell.angle_alpha   90.00
_cell.angle_beta   90.00
_cell.angle_gamma   90.00
#
_symmetry.space_group_name_H-M   'P 1'
#
loop_
_entity.id
_entity.type
_entity.pdbx_description
1 polymer ?
#
loop_
_entity_poly.entity_id
_entity_poly.type
_entity_poly.pdbx_seq_one_letter_code
_entity_poly.pdbx_strand_id
1 'polypeptide(L)'
;MKCFLILLVVGSVMFVTSLESEQDDQECIMGCTPHLEPICAKSSSNGTLRTFDNPCMMLLENSCYKADYKQISRGECPEQSN
;
A
#
# COMPACT_ATOMS: atom_id res chain seq x y z
N MET A 1 10.92 18.64 13.88
CA MET A 1 10.43 18.98 15.23
C MET A 1 9.43 17.94 15.68
N LYS A 2 9.88 16.90 16.38
CA LYS A 2 9.09 16.21 17.40
C LYS A 2 10.09 15.84 18.50
N CYS A 3 10.14 16.68 19.51
CA CYS A 3 10.94 16.51 20.71
C CYS A 3 10.18 15.61 21.67
N PHE A 4 10.70 14.44 22.01
CA PHE A 4 10.37 13.79 23.28
C PHE A 4 11.61 13.03 23.78
N LEU A 5 12.21 13.61 24.83
CA LEU A 5 13.27 13.05 25.67
C LEU A 5 12.57 12.34 26.84
N ILE A 6 12.65 11.02 26.89
CA ILE A 6 12.28 10.26 28.09
C ILE A 6 13.51 9.46 28.51
N LEU A 7 14.17 9.93 29.56
CA LEU A 7 15.39 9.38 30.13
C LEU A 7 15.01 8.41 31.25
N LEU A 8 15.21 7.10 31.07
CA LEU A 8 15.32 6.18 32.20
C LEU A 8 16.71 5.56 32.21
N VAL A 9 17.48 5.98 33.20
CA VAL A 9 18.88 5.60 33.42
C VAL A 9 18.88 4.29 34.20
N VAL A 10 19.29 3.19 33.56
CA VAL A 10 19.59 1.94 34.28
C VAL A 10 21.07 1.68 34.11
N GLY A 11 21.83 1.78 35.21
CA GLY A 11 23.25 1.41 35.35
C GLY A 11 24.10 1.42 34.08
N SER A 12 24.58 2.60 33.67
CA SER A 12 25.60 2.86 32.63
C SER A 12 25.27 2.55 31.16
N VAL A 13 24.11 1.99 30.82
CA VAL A 13 23.80 1.64 29.41
C VAL A 13 22.47 2.24 28.97
N MET A 14 22.54 3.19 28.03
CA MET A 14 21.38 3.72 27.30
C MET A 14 20.95 2.67 26.28
N PHE A 15 20.06 1.76 26.66
CA PHE A 15 19.40 0.90 25.68
C PHE A 15 18.19 1.63 25.11
N VAL A 16 18.33 2.12 23.89
CA VAL A 16 17.19 2.51 23.05
C VAL A 16 16.50 1.22 22.67
N THR A 17 15.46 0.84 23.42
CA THR A 17 14.47 -0.06 22.83
C THR A 17 13.64 0.83 21.92
N SER A 18 13.93 0.75 20.63
CA SER A 18 12.99 1.21 19.63
C SER A 18 11.68 0.47 19.95
N LEU A 19 10.64 1.19 20.36
CA LEU A 19 9.27 0.75 20.11
C LEU A 19 9.14 0.77 18.58
N GLU A 20 9.68 -0.27 17.94
CA GLU A 20 9.31 -0.63 16.60
C GLU A 20 7.82 -0.91 16.71
N SER A 21 7.04 -0.01 16.11
CA SER A 21 5.61 -0.18 15.93
C SER A 21 5.34 -1.64 15.67
N GLU A 22 4.57 -2.29 16.54
CA GLU A 22 3.97 -3.59 16.25
C GLU A 22 3.37 -3.44 14.84
N GLN A 23 4.02 -4.07 13.86
CA GLN A 23 3.44 -4.23 12.54
C GLN A 23 2.28 -5.16 12.80
N ASP A 24 1.11 -4.56 13.04
CA ASP A 24 -0.16 -5.24 13.05
C ASP A 24 -0.21 -6.02 11.74
N ASP A 25 -0.04 -7.34 11.81
CA ASP A 25 -0.37 -8.29 10.75
C ASP A 25 -1.89 -8.21 10.57
N GLN A 26 -2.36 -7.07 10.05
CA GLN A 26 -3.75 -6.87 9.74
C GLN A 26 -4.05 -7.81 8.57
N GLU A 27 -4.63 -8.97 8.88
CA GLU A 27 -5.17 -9.86 7.87
C GLU A 27 -6.03 -9.01 6.93
N CYS A 28 -5.64 -8.96 5.65
CA CYS A 28 -6.33 -8.10 4.71
C CYS A 28 -7.67 -8.73 4.32
N ILE A 29 -8.72 -8.41 5.08
CA ILE A 29 -10.08 -8.87 4.84
C ILE A 29 -10.77 -7.85 3.92
N MET A 30 -10.45 -7.91 2.62
CA MET A 30 -11.19 -7.18 1.60
C MET A 30 -11.81 -8.16 0.61
N GLY A 31 -13.13 -8.07 0.42
CA GLY A 31 -13.88 -8.86 -0.55
C GLY A 31 -14.37 -7.98 -1.70
N CYS A 32 -14.14 -8.41 -2.93
CA CYS A 32 -14.67 -7.78 -4.12
C CYS A 32 -15.75 -8.63 -4.76
N THR A 33 -16.81 -7.99 -5.26
CA THR A 33 -17.79 -8.68 -6.10
C THR A 33 -17.15 -9.05 -7.44
N PRO A 34 -17.57 -10.14 -8.09
CA PRO A 34 -17.03 -10.58 -9.38
C PRO A 34 -17.52 -9.73 -10.57
N HIS A 35 -17.89 -8.47 -10.33
CA HIS A 35 -18.40 -7.57 -11.37
C HIS A 35 -17.24 -7.10 -12.26
N LEU A 36 -17.40 -7.19 -13.58
CA LEU A 36 -16.37 -6.85 -14.55
C LEU A 36 -16.56 -5.41 -15.04
N GLU A 37 -15.73 -4.50 -14.53
CA GLU A 37 -15.69 -3.09 -14.91
C GLU A 37 -14.22 -2.67 -15.06
N PRO A 38 -13.55 -3.07 -16.17
CA PRO A 38 -12.11 -2.93 -16.28
C PRO A 38 -11.68 -1.47 -16.15
N ILE A 39 -10.58 -1.26 -15.44
CA ILE A 39 -9.96 0.05 -15.29
C ILE A 39 -8.46 -0.02 -15.60
N CYS A 40 -7.92 1.06 -16.15
CA CYS A 40 -6.50 1.23 -16.29
C CYS A 40 -6.00 2.06 -15.11
N ALA A 41 -4.98 1.54 -14.42
CA ALA A 41 -4.34 2.21 -13.32
C ALA A 41 -2.83 2.30 -13.53
N LYS A 42 -2.23 3.35 -12.95
CA LYS A 42 -0.80 3.62 -13.00
C LYS A 42 -0.20 3.53 -11.60
N SER A 43 0.87 2.74 -11.44
CA SER A 43 1.64 2.76 -10.19
C SER A 43 2.31 4.12 -10.01
N SER A 44 2.17 4.69 -8.83
CA SER A 44 2.77 6.00 -8.51
C SER A 44 4.29 5.92 -8.37
N SER A 45 4.82 4.76 -7.98
CA SER A 45 6.24 4.51 -7.68
C SER A 45 7.07 4.27 -8.94
N ASN A 46 6.57 3.47 -9.88
CA ASN A 46 7.33 3.08 -11.07
C ASN A 46 6.68 3.52 -12.40
N GLY A 47 5.46 4.08 -12.36
CA GLY A 47 4.75 4.55 -13.55
C GLY A 47 4.16 3.46 -14.44
N THR A 48 4.22 2.18 -14.02
CA THR A 48 3.70 1.05 -14.80
C THR A 48 2.19 1.11 -14.90
N LEU A 49 1.68 0.85 -16.10
CA LEU A 49 0.25 0.71 -16.37
C LEU A 49 -0.20 -0.73 -16.16
N ARG A 50 -1.33 -0.93 -15.48
CA ARG A 50 -1.95 -2.24 -15.25
C ARG A 50 -3.45 -2.13 -15.37
N THR A 51 -4.05 -3.10 -16.06
CA THR A 51 -5.51 -3.29 -16.10
C THR A 51 -5.95 -4.07 -14.86
N PHE A 52 -7.00 -3.61 -14.20
CA PHE A 52 -7.70 -4.33 -13.13
C PHE A 52 -9.13 -4.65 -13.56
N ASP A 53 -9.63 -5.83 -13.18
CA ASP A 53 -10.99 -6.31 -13.54
C ASP A 53 -12.09 -5.37 -13.07
N ASN A 54 -11.87 -4.68 -11.95
CA ASN A 54 -12.74 -3.62 -11.43
C ASN A 54 -11.99 -2.72 -10.44
N PRO A 55 -12.58 -1.56 -10.06
CA PRO A 55 -11.97 -0.65 -9.08
C PRO A 55 -11.71 -1.27 -7.70
N CYS A 56 -12.53 -2.24 -7.29
CA CYS A 56 -12.34 -2.90 -6.00
C CYS A 56 -11.05 -3.74 -5.99
N MET A 57 -10.77 -4.47 -7.07
CA MET A 57 -9.53 -5.25 -7.19
C MET A 57 -8.28 -4.36 -7.14
N MET A 58 -8.33 -3.16 -7.73
CA MET A 58 -7.24 -2.19 -7.61
C MET A 58 -7.06 -1.72 -6.15
N LEU A 59 -8.15 -1.45 -5.44
CA LEU A 59 -8.10 -1.05 -4.03
C LEU A 59 -7.56 -2.18 -3.15
N LEU A 60 -8.00 -3.41 -3.39
CA LEU A 60 -7.50 -4.61 -2.73
C LEU A 60 -5.99 -4.74 -2.92
N GLU A 61 -5.49 -4.49 -4.13
CA GLU A 61 -4.05 -4.49 -4.40
C GLU A 61 -3.29 -3.48 -3.54
N ASN A 62 -3.81 -2.26 -3.47
CA ASN A 62 -3.19 -1.19 -2.69
C ASN A 62 -3.23 -1.46 -1.18
N SER A 63 -4.37 -1.95 -0.68
CA SER A 63 -4.60 -2.19 0.74
C SER A 63 -3.90 -3.44 1.26
N CYS A 64 -3.96 -4.55 0.52
CA CYS A 64 -3.45 -5.84 0.97
C CYS A 64 -1.99 -6.08 0.60
N TYR A 65 -1.59 -5.64 -0.59
CA TYR A 65 -0.26 -5.93 -1.13
C TYR A 65 0.65 -4.70 -1.15
N LYS A 66 0.26 -3.63 -0.44
CA LYS A 66 1.00 -2.37 -0.32
C LYS A 66 1.36 -1.77 -1.69
N ALA A 67 0.51 -1.99 -2.69
CA ALA A 67 0.65 -1.36 -3.99
C ALA A 67 0.18 0.09 -3.97
N ASP A 68 0.41 0.81 -5.06
CA ASP A 68 0.18 2.25 -5.16
C ASP A 68 -0.41 2.67 -6.51
N TYR A 69 -1.30 1.84 -7.03
CA TYR A 69 -2.02 2.07 -8.27
C TYR A 69 -3.07 3.15 -8.12
N LYS A 70 -3.10 4.07 -9.09
CA LYS A 70 -4.14 5.09 -9.22
C LYS A 70 -4.85 4.92 -10.55
N GLN A 71 -6.17 4.86 -10.53
CA GLN A 71 -6.97 4.82 -11.74
C GLN A 71 -6.66 6.06 -12.61
N ILE A 72 -6.38 5.82 -13.89
CA ILE A 72 -6.15 6.88 -14.89
C ILE A 72 -7.27 6.93 -15.93
N SER A 73 -7.91 5.79 -16.24
CA SER A 73 -9.05 5.74 -17.16
C SER A 73 -9.96 4.55 -16.83
N ARG A 74 -11.17 4.58 -17.39
CA ARG A 74 -12.03 3.40 -17.49
C ARG A 74 -11.60 2.57 -18.72
N GLY A 75 -11.90 1.28 -18.70
CA GLY A 75 -11.45 0.33 -19.72
C GLY A 75 -10.03 -0.17 -19.46
N GLU A 76 -9.52 -0.99 -20.37
CA GLU A 76 -8.19 -1.56 -20.29
C GLU A 76 -7.10 -0.52 -20.54
N CYS A 77 -5.90 -0.76 -20.02
CA CYS A 77 -4.74 0.03 -20.42
C CYS A 77 -4.42 -0.19 -21.90
N PRO A 78 -3.95 0.84 -22.63
CA PRO A 78 -3.48 0.64 -23.98
C PRO A 78 -2.37 -0.39 -23.97
N GLU A 79 -2.44 -1.38 -24.87
CA GLU A 79 -1.32 -2.30 -25.05
C GLU A 79 -0.07 -1.46 -25.33
N GLN A 80 1.02 -1.74 -24.62
CA GLN A 80 2.31 -1.17 -24.96
C GLN A 80 2.71 -1.79 -26.30
N SER A 81 2.23 -1.19 -27.40
CA SER A 81 2.68 -1.50 -28.74
C SER A 81 4.17 -1.17 -28.79
N ASN A 82 4.99 -2.23 -28.75
CA ASN A 82 6.44 -2.17 -28.94
C ASN A 82 6.75 -1.68 -30.35
#